data_AF-A0A512C049-F1
#
_entry.id   AF-A0A512C049-F1
#
_cell.length_a   1.000
_cell.length_b   1.000
_cell.length_c   1.000
_cell.angle_alpha   90.00
_cell.angle_beta   90.00
_cell.angle_gamma   90.00
#
_symmetry.space_group_name_H-M   'P 1'
#
loop_
_entity.id
_entity.type
_entity.pdbx_description
1 polymer ?
#
loop_
_entity_poly.entity_id
_entity_poly.type
_entity_poly.pdbx_seq_one_letter_code
_entity_poly.pdbx_strand_id
1 'polypeptide(L)' 'MTNQAIIFTDGACLGNPGPGGYAAVITIAGEEQIIVGRDRSTTNNKMEMTAAIKALGAVPQGLPIVIHSDS' A
#
# COMPACT_ATOMS: atom_id res chain seq x y z
N MET A 1 14.77 -18.44 -7.67
CA MET A 1 13.50 -17.76 -7.33
C MET A 1 13.87 -16.39 -6.82
N THR A 2 13.32 -15.33 -7.40
CA THR A 2 13.67 -13.94 -7.05
C THR A 2 13.18 -13.63 -5.64
N ASN A 3 14.13 -13.31 -4.75
CA ASN A 3 13.88 -12.95 -3.35
C ASN A 3 13.57 -11.45 -3.28
N GLN A 4 12.45 -11.01 -3.89
CA GLN A 4 12.05 -9.61 -4.02
C GLN A 4 10.55 -9.48 -3.73
N ALA A 5 10.15 -8.41 -3.07
CA ALA A 5 8.75 -8.02 -2.94
C ALA A 5 8.34 -7.11 -4.09
N ILE A 6 7.21 -7.42 -4.74
CA ILE A 6 6.54 -6.53 -5.68
C ILE A 6 5.30 -5.97 -4.95
N ILE A 7 5.15 -4.66 -4.93
CA ILE A 7 4.06 -3.97 -4.24
C ILE A 7 3.30 -3.10 -5.23
N PHE A 8 1.97 -3.19 -5.22
CA PHE A 8 1.09 -2.23 -5.87
C PHE A 8 0.29 -1.50 -4.79
N THR A 9 0.23 -0.17 -4.85
CA THR A 9 -0.47 0.64 -3.85
C THR A 9 -1.48 1.58 -4.49
N ASP A 10 -2.57 1.81 -3.78
CA ASP A 10 -3.56 2.83 -4.13
C ASP A 10 -4.21 3.40 -2.87
N GLY A 11 -4.68 4.64 -2.94
CA GLY A 11 -5.40 5.33 -1.90
C GLY A 11 -6.41 6.30 -2.47
N ALA A 12 -7.63 6.26 -1.93
CA ALA A 12 -8.73 7.09 -2.39
C ALA A 12 -9.46 7.75 -1.22
N CYS A 13 -10.02 8.93 -1.47
CA CYS A 13 -10.83 9.66 -0.50
C CYS A 13 -12.10 10.24 -1.14
N LEU A 14 -13.25 10.02 -0.52
CA LEU A 14 -14.52 10.64 -0.90
C LEU A 14 -14.60 12.03 -0.27
N GLY A 15 -14.16 13.05 -1.01
CA GLY A 15 -13.93 14.41 -0.51
C GLY A 15 -12.46 14.65 -0.16
N ASN A 16 -12.09 15.87 0.23
CA ASN A 16 -10.70 16.19 0.58
C ASN A 16 -10.61 17.37 1.58
N PRO A 17 -10.90 17.16 2.88
CA PRO A 17 -10.98 15.87 3.56
C PRO A 17 -12.35 15.16 3.49
N GLY A 18 -12.34 13.84 3.77
CA GLY A 18 -13.54 13.00 3.85
C GLY A 18 -13.24 11.53 4.22
N PRO A 19 -14.22 10.62 4.15
CA PRO A 19 -13.98 9.19 4.32
C PRO A 19 -13.09 8.65 3.21
N GLY A 20 -12.01 7.96 3.56
CA GLY A 20 -11.07 7.39 2.61
C GLY A 20 -10.57 6.01 3.00
N GLY A 21 -9.93 5.36 2.05
CA GLY A 21 -9.36 4.03 2.21
C GLY A 21 -8.08 3.88 1.41
N TYR A 22 -7.27 2.90 1.81
CA TYR A 22 -6.03 2.55 1.16
C TYR A 22 -5.97 1.04 0.98
N ALA A 23 -5.24 0.60 -0.05
CA ALA A 23 -4.96 -0.81 -0.29
C ALA A 23 -3.53 -0.99 -0.79
N ALA A 24 -2.94 -2.13 -0.47
CA ALA A 24 -1.75 -2.59 -1.17
C ALA A 24 -1.78 -4.10 -1.40
N VAL A 25 -1.30 -4.51 -2.57
CA VAL A 25 -1.06 -5.92 -2.92
C VAL A 25 0.44 -6.15 -2.88
N ILE A 26 0.88 -7.14 -2.11
CA ILE A 26 2.28 -7.49 -1.90
C ILE A 26 2.48 -8.92 -2.39
N THR A 27 3.43 -9.13 -3.30
CA THR A 27 3.78 -10.45 -3.81
C THR A 27 5.22 -10.79 -3.43
N ILE A 28 5.43 -11.91 -2.73
CA ILE A 28 6.75 -12.41 -2.33
C ILE A 28 6.82 -13.89 -2.69
N ALA A 29 7.79 -14.28 -3.53
CA ALA A 29 8.01 -15.67 -3.95
C ALA A 29 6.75 -16.38 -4.50
N GLY A 30 5.82 -15.63 -5.11
CA GLY A 30 4.57 -16.14 -5.66
C GLY A 30 3.38 -16.15 -4.69
N GLU A 31 3.62 -15.88 -3.41
CA GLU A 31 2.55 -15.70 -2.41
C GLU A 31 2.06 -14.26 -2.40
N GLU A 32 0.74 -14.09 -2.33
CA GLU A 32 0.09 -12.78 -2.32
C GLU A 32 -0.43 -12.45 -0.90
N GLN A 33 -0.21 -11.21 -0.48
CA GLN A 33 -0.81 -10.63 0.70
C GLN A 33 -1.48 -9.30 0.33
N ILE A 34 -2.73 -9.14 0.73
CA ILE A 34 -3.47 -7.89 0.57
C ILE A 34 -3.59 -7.20 1.93
N ILE A 35 -3.27 -5.92 1.97
CA ILE A 35 -3.52 -5.06 3.14
C ILE A 35 -4.50 -3.96 2.76
N VAL A 36 -5.45 -3.68 3.65
CA VAL A 36 -6.46 -2.63 3.45
C VAL A 36 -6.70 -1.87 4.75
N GLY A 37 -7.12 -0.62 4.63
CA GLY A 37 -7.59 0.15 5.77
C GLY A 37 -8.45 1.32 5.35
N ARG A 38 -9.08 1.97 6.33
CA ARG A 38 -9.95 3.12 6.12
C ARG A 38 -9.81 4.13 7.24
N ASP A 39 -10.07 5.38 6.90
CA ASP A 39 -10.18 6.49 7.84
C ASP A 39 -11.46 7.27 7.53
N ARG A 40 -12.21 7.65 8.57
CA ARG A 40 -13.45 8.44 8.42
C ARG A 40 -13.18 9.89 7.99
N SER A 41 -11.98 10.41 8.23
CA SER A 41 -11.63 11.81 7.96
C SER A 41 -10.16 11.94 7.56
N THR A 42 -9.88 11.69 6.29
CA THR A 42 -8.54 11.73 5.67
C THR A 42 -8.54 12.56 4.39
N THR A 43 -7.42 12.54 3.66
CA THR A 43 -7.24 13.15 2.33
C THR A 43 -6.78 12.07 1.34
N ASN A 44 -6.86 12.34 0.04
CA ASN A 44 -6.35 11.42 -0.99
C ASN A 44 -4.87 11.08 -0.76
N ASN A 45 -4.03 12.11 -0.67
CA ASN A 45 -2.59 11.99 -0.45
C ASN A 45 -2.23 11.23 0.83
N LYS A 46 -3.02 11.38 1.90
CA LYS A 46 -2.80 10.61 3.13
C LYS A 46 -3.06 9.12 2.90
N MET A 47 -4.09 8.76 2.12
CA MET A 47 -4.38 7.36 1.84
C MET A 47 -3.35 6.73 0.91
N GLU A 48 -2.92 7.43 -0.15
CA GLU A 48 -1.85 6.97 -1.05
C GLU A 48 -0.56 6.70 -0.27
N MET A 49 -0.13 7.66 0.55
CA MET A 49 1.06 7.50 1.40
C MET A 49 0.87 6.41 2.48
N THR A 50 -0.34 6.26 3.03
CA THR A 50 -0.61 5.21 4.03
C THR A 50 -0.53 3.82 3.41
N ALA A 51 -1.00 3.61 2.17
CA ALA A 51 -0.82 2.34 1.45
C ALA A 51 0.67 1.97 1.37
N ALA A 52 1.50 2.89 0.88
CA ALA A 52 2.94 2.68 0.75
C ALA A 52 3.62 2.37 2.09
N ILE A 53 3.35 3.16 3.13
CA ILE A 53 3.94 2.97 4.46
C ILE A 53 3.54 1.61 5.04
N LYS A 54 2.26 1.25 4.96
CA LYS A 54 1.77 -0.03 5.49
C LYS A 54 2.32 -1.22 4.72
N ALA A 55 2.48 -1.10 3.40
CA ALA A 55 3.04 -2.15 2.58
C ALA A 55 4.52 -2.38 2.89
N LEU A 56 5.32 -1.31 2.97
CA LEU A 56 6.73 -1.39 3.36
C LEU A 56 6.91 -2.01 4.75
N GLY A 57 6.03 -1.70 5.70
CA GLY A 57 6.05 -2.28 7.05
C GLY A 57 5.66 -3.76 7.11
N ALA A 58 5.01 -4.31 6.08
CA ALA A 58 4.63 -5.71 6.00
C ALA A 58 5.69 -6.59 5.32
N VAL A 59 6.64 -5.99 4.59
CA VAL A 59 7.74 -6.73 3.94
C VAL A 59 8.84 -7.07 4.95
N PRO A 60 9.37 -8.31 4.98
CA PRO A 60 10.51 -8.68 5.80
C PRO A 60 11.72 -7.76 5.58
N GLN A 61 12.38 -7.38 6.66
CA GLN A 61 13.55 -6.50 6.61
C GLN A 61 14.68 -7.10 5.74
N GLY A 62 15.30 -6.26 4.92
CA GLY A 62 16.42 -6.65 4.05
C GLY A 62 16.01 -7.28 2.72
N LEU A 63 14.72 -7.47 2.47
CA LEU A 63 14.22 -7.90 1.16
C LEU A 63 14.21 -6.70 0.19
N PRO A 64 14.78 -6.81 -1.02
CA PRO A 64 14.58 -5.83 -2.09
C PRO A 64 13.10 -5.62 -2.39
N ILE A 65 12.70 -4.37 -2.63
CA ILE A 65 11.31 -3.99 -2.90
C ILE A 65 11.24 -3.24 -4.22
N VAL A 66 10.22 -3.54 -5.03
CA VAL A 66 9.73 -2.68 -6.11
C VAL A 66 8.32 -2.27 -5.75
N ILE A 67 8.05 -0.97 -5.75
CA ILE A 67 6.74 -0.40 -5.50
C ILE A 67 6.23 0.29 -6.77
N HIS A 68 4.97 0.00 -7.11
CA HIS A 68 4.23 0.61 -8.19
C HIS A 68 3.08 1.41 -7.60
N SER A 69 3.04 2.69 -7.96
CA SER A 69 2.03 3.67 -7.57
C SER A 69 1.83 4.63 -8.75
N ASP A 70 0.62 5.13 -8.94
CA ASP A 70 0.27 6.17 -9.92
C ASP A 70 0.06 7.56 -9.30
N SER A 71 0.03 7.64 -7.96
CA SER A 71 0.09 8.90 -7.19
C SER A 71 1.31 9.77 -7.50
#